data_AF-A0AAN7EZR4-F1
#
_entry.id   AF-A0AAN7EZR4-F1
#
_cell.length_a   1.000
_cell.length_b   1.000
_cell.length_c   1.000
_cell.angle_alpha   90.00
_cell.angle_beta   90.00
_cell.angle_gamma   90.00
#
_symmetry.space_group_name_H-M   'P 1'
#
loop_
_entity.id
_entity.type
_entity.pdbx_description
1 polymer ?
#
loop_
_entity_poly.entity_id
_entity_poly.type
_entity_poly.pdbx_seq_one_letter_code
_entity_poly.pdbx_strand_id
1 'polypeptide(L)'
;MRCKGINKNTTYWNRVLEYFNKEKAFASTHNANSLMNSWSTIQLHTNKFVGFLASIEMTSPSGVNEQNKINEAKEAYLKVQNTAFRFDHCWNYLEASTKMVRIYCKAS
;
A
#
# COMPACT_ATOMS: atom_id res chain seq x y z
N MET A 1 39.49 14.12 3.63
CA MET A 1 38.55 13.01 3.92
C MET A 1 37.14 13.50 3.62
N ARG A 2 36.42 12.87 2.67
CA ARG A 2 35.04 13.25 2.34
C ARG A 2 34.09 12.45 3.22
N CYS A 3 33.41 13.11 4.17
CA CYS A 3 32.36 12.48 4.97
C CYS A 3 31.27 11.96 4.01
N LYS A 4 31.14 10.63 3.90
CA LYS A 4 30.00 10.02 3.21
C LYS A 4 28.76 10.34 4.03
N GLY A 5 27.92 11.24 3.52
CA GLY A 5 26.61 11.51 4.11
C GLY A 5 25.81 10.22 4.21
N ILE A 6 25.31 9.91 5.41
CA ILE A 6 24.46 8.75 5.65
C ILE A 6 23.20 8.91 4.78
N ASN A 7 22.99 8.00 3.83
CA ASN A 7 21.76 7.98 3.06
C ASN A 7 20.62 7.49 4.00
N LYS A 8 19.81 8.44 4.47
CA LYS A 8 18.69 8.17 5.41
C LYS A 8 17.72 7.12 4.88
N ASN A 9 17.51 7.05 3.57
CA ASN A 9 16.66 6.05 2.93
C ASN A 9 17.24 4.64 3.10
N THR A 10 18.55 4.48 2.89
CA THR A 10 19.26 3.21 3.11
C THR A 10 19.17 2.76 4.57
N THR A 11 19.33 3.67 5.53
CA THR A 11 19.23 3.33 6.97
C THR A 11 17.84 2.84 7.36
N TYR A 12 16.77 3.44 6.81
CA TYR A 12 15.41 2.99 7.07
C TYR A 12 15.17 1.58 6.54
N TRP A 13 15.49 1.31 5.27
CA TRP A 13 15.26 0.00 4.67
C TRP A 13 16.12 -1.10 5.28
N ASN A 14 17.29 -0.78 5.83
CA ASN A 14 18.08 -1.72 6.61
C ASN A 14 17.36 -2.14 7.90
N ARG A 15 16.71 -1.21 8.62
CA ARG A 15 15.89 -1.56 9.79
C ARG A 15 14.70 -2.43 9.40
N VAL A 16 14.02 -2.08 8.30
CA VAL A 16 12.91 -2.89 7.77
C VAL A 16 13.40 -4.30 7.42
N LEU A 17 14.58 -4.44 6.81
CA LEU A 17 15.19 -5.73 6.51
C LEU A 17 15.53 -6.52 7.80
N GLU A 18 16.03 -5.87 8.84
CA GLU A 18 16.30 -6.50 10.14
C GLU A 18 15.02 -7.04 10.76
N TYR A 19 13.92 -6.27 10.78
CA TYR A 19 12.63 -6.74 11.27
C TYR A 19 12.09 -7.89 10.42
N PHE A 20 12.14 -7.76 9.09
CA PHE A 20 11.69 -8.81 8.18
C PHE A 20 12.45 -10.12 8.41
N ASN A 21 13.77 -10.06 8.62
CA ASN A 21 14.58 -11.25 8.88
C ASN A 21 14.32 -11.87 10.26
N LYS A 22 13.89 -11.10 11.26
CA LYS A 22 13.52 -11.61 12.59
C LYS A 22 12.18 -12.35 12.57
N GLU A 23 11.21 -11.83 11.82
CA GLU A 23 9.83 -12.35 11.81
C GLU A 23 9.58 -13.44 10.76
N LYS A 24 10.45 -13.60 9.76
CA LYS A 24 10.23 -14.59 8.71
C LYS A 24 10.39 -16.02 9.26
N ALA A 25 9.41 -16.87 8.93
CA ALA A 25 9.47 -18.31 9.21
C ALA A 25 10.21 -19.12 8.14
N PHE A 26 10.77 -18.47 7.12
CA PHE A 26 11.37 -19.12 5.94
C PHE A 26 12.72 -18.51 5.56
N ALA A 27 13.60 -19.31 4.98
CA ALA A 27 14.88 -18.84 4.45
C ALA A 27 14.63 -17.96 3.21
N SER A 28 15.19 -16.75 3.21
CA SER A 28 15.12 -15.85 2.07
C SER A 28 16.35 -14.95 1.98
N THR A 29 16.77 -14.62 0.76
CA THR A 29 17.92 -13.78 0.44
C THR A 29 17.49 -12.38 0.00
N HIS A 30 16.52 -11.78 0.69
CA HIS A 30 16.15 -10.40 0.42
C HIS A 30 17.23 -9.44 0.90
N ASN A 31 17.47 -8.41 0.09
CA ASN A 31 18.23 -7.23 0.51
C ASN A 31 17.26 -6.04 0.66
N ALA A 32 17.75 -4.97 1.30
CA ALA A 32 16.98 -3.77 1.57
C ALA A 32 16.38 -3.15 0.30
N ASN A 33 17.11 -3.20 -0.82
CA ASN A 33 16.63 -2.66 -2.10
C ASN A 33 15.47 -3.50 -2.68
N SER A 34 15.52 -4.82 -2.55
CA SER A 34 14.43 -5.71 -2.97
C SER A 34 13.14 -5.41 -2.20
N LEU A 35 13.23 -5.24 -0.87
CA LEU A 35 12.08 -4.87 -0.05
C LEU A 35 11.54 -3.48 -0.44
N MET A 36 12.42 -2.51 -0.64
CA MET A 36 12.07 -1.16 -1.09
C MET A 36 11.33 -1.17 -2.43
N ASN A 37 11.82 -1.91 -3.42
CA ASN A 37 11.22 -1.99 -4.74
C ASN A 37 9.84 -2.66 -4.70
N SER A 38 9.72 -3.76 -3.95
CA SER A 38 8.44 -4.44 -3.75
C SER A 38 7.42 -3.52 -3.07
N TRP A 39 7.83 -2.83 -2.00
CA TRP A 39 6.96 -1.88 -1.31
C TRP A 39 6.55 -0.72 -2.21
N SER A 40 7.49 -0.12 -2.95
CA SER A 40 7.21 0.97 -3.87
C SER A 40 6.20 0.56 -4.94
N THR A 41 6.29 -0.68 -5.42
CA THR A 41 5.34 -1.27 -6.38
C THR A 41 3.95 -1.41 -5.76
N ILE A 42 3.85 -2.03 -4.58
CA ILE A 42 2.57 -2.19 -3.86
C ILE A 42 1.94 -0.82 -3.60
N GLN A 43 2.73 0.13 -3.09
CA GLN A 43 2.29 1.48 -2.77
C GLN A 43 1.79 2.23 -4.01
N LEU A 44 2.53 2.17 -5.13
CA LEU A 44 2.15 2.82 -6.38
C LEU A 44 0.78 2.31 -6.87
N HIS A 45 0.61 1.00 -6.95
CA HIS A 45 -0.62 0.41 -7.47
C HIS A 45 -1.80 0.61 -6.52
N THR A 46 -1.57 0.50 -5.20
CA THR A 46 -2.60 0.72 -4.18
C THR A 46 -3.06 2.18 -4.17
N ASN A 47 -2.14 3.14 -4.24
CA ASN A 47 -2.50 4.56 -4.27
C ASN A 47 -3.33 4.92 -5.51
N LYS A 48 -2.99 4.37 -6.67
CA LYS A 48 -3.78 4.53 -7.90
C LYS A 48 -5.20 3.97 -7.71
N PHE A 49 -5.31 2.75 -7.18
CA PHE A 49 -6.60 2.12 -6.91
C PHE A 49 -7.46 2.95 -5.94
N VAL A 50 -6.87 3.42 -4.83
CA VAL A 50 -7.54 4.29 -3.86
C VAL A 50 -8.02 5.59 -4.51
N GLY A 51 -7.25 6.17 -5.44
CA GLY A 51 -7.68 7.35 -6.21
C GLY A 51 -8.93 7.10 -7.07
N PHE A 52 -9.02 5.93 -7.72
CA PHE A 52 -10.23 5.54 -8.46
C PHE A 52 -11.41 5.32 -7.52
N LEU A 53 -11.20 4.60 -6.41
CA LEU A 53 -12.25 4.35 -5.42
C LEU A 53 -12.80 5.66 -4.85
N ALA A 54 -11.93 6.59 -4.46
CA ALA A 54 -12.32 7.90 -3.96
C ALA A 54 -13.13 8.70 -5.00
N SER A 55 -12.75 8.61 -6.28
CA SER A 55 -13.49 9.26 -7.37
C SER A 55 -14.91 8.73 -7.49
N ILE A 56 -15.08 7.40 -7.41
CA ILE A 56 -16.39 6.74 -7.46
C ILE A 56 -17.22 7.07 -6.22
N GLU A 57 -16.61 7.08 -5.04
CA GLU A 57 -17.29 7.44 -3.79
C GLU A 57 -17.84 8.86 -3.82
N MET A 58 -17.11 9.81 -4.42
CA MET A 58 -17.57 11.20 -4.56
C MET A 58 -18.76 11.34 -5.51
N THR A 59 -18.86 10.49 -6.54
CA THR A 59 -19.94 10.56 -7.54
C THR A 59 -21.13 9.64 -7.21
N SER A 60 -20.95 8.70 -6.29
CA SER A 60 -21.97 7.72 -5.93
C SER A 60 -23.07 8.32 -5.06
N PRO A 61 -24.35 8.06 -5.36
CA PRO A 61 -25.45 8.35 -4.45
C PRO A 61 -25.30 7.65 -3.09
N SER A 62 -25.87 8.26 -2.05
CA SER A 62 -25.96 7.64 -0.72
C SER A 62 -26.77 6.34 -0.81
N GLY A 63 -26.22 5.24 -0.28
CA GLY A 63 -26.90 3.93 -0.25
C GLY A 63 -26.41 2.91 -1.28
N VAL A 64 -25.47 3.26 -2.15
CA VAL A 64 -24.81 2.26 -3.03
C VAL A 64 -23.92 1.33 -2.20
N ASN A 65 -24.04 0.03 -2.46
CA ASN A 65 -23.24 -1.03 -1.83
C ASN A 65 -21.73 -0.78 -1.99
N GLU A 66 -20.97 -0.86 -0.91
CA GLU A 66 -19.50 -0.71 -0.89
C GLU A 66 -18.81 -1.67 -1.87
N GLN A 67 -19.28 -2.92 -1.95
CA GLN A 67 -18.71 -3.90 -2.87
C GLN A 67 -18.89 -3.50 -4.34
N ASN A 68 -20.00 -2.84 -4.68
CA ASN A 68 -20.22 -2.35 -6.04
C ASN A 68 -19.21 -1.25 -6.38
N LYS A 69 -18.97 -0.31 -5.45
CA LYS A 69 -17.96 0.75 -5.62
C LYS A 69 -16.56 0.19 -5.81
N ILE A 70 -16.20 -0.85 -5.05
CA ILE A 70 -14.92 -1.56 -5.19
C ILE A 70 -14.80 -2.20 -6.58
N ASN A 71 -15.87 -2.84 -7.06
CA ASN A 71 -15.88 -3.47 -8.38
C ASN A 71 -15.75 -2.42 -9.50
N GLU A 72 -16.50 -1.32 -9.42
CA GLU A 72 -16.39 -0.19 -10.36
C GLU A 72 -14.97 0.40 -10.35
N ALA A 73 -14.34 0.52 -9.17
CA ALA A 73 -12.97 1.02 -9.05
C ALA A 73 -11.96 0.08 -9.72
N LYS A 74 -12.15 -1.24 -9.60
CA LYS A 74 -11.33 -2.24 -10.29
C LYS A 74 -11.48 -2.18 -11.80
N GLU A 75 -12.70 -1.96 -12.29
CA GLU A 75 -12.94 -1.78 -13.72
C GLU A 75 -12.30 -0.50 -14.26
N ALA A 76 -12.47 0.62 -13.54
CA ALA A 76 -11.82 1.89 -13.90
C ALA A 76 -10.29 1.75 -13.90
N TYR A 77 -9.74 1.09 -12.89
CA TYR A 77 -8.32 0.78 -12.80
C TYR A 77 -7.85 -0.07 -13.99
N LEU A 78 -8.57 -1.15 -14.32
CA LEU A 78 -8.23 -2.02 -15.45
C LEU A 78 -8.22 -1.25 -16.78
N LYS A 79 -9.23 -0.41 -17.01
CA LYS A 79 -9.35 0.41 -18.23
C LYS A 79 -8.17 1.38 -18.37
N VAL A 80 -7.74 2.03 -17.28
CA VAL A 80 -6.69 3.07 -17.34
C VAL A 80 -5.28 2.48 -17.24
N GLN A 81 -5.07 1.46 -16.40
CA GLN A 81 -3.74 0.87 -16.18
C GLN A 81 -3.44 -0.29 -17.15
N ASN A 82 -4.43 -0.74 -17.91
CA ASN A 82 -4.34 -1.88 -18.83
C ASN A 82 -3.85 -3.17 -18.14
N THR A 83 -4.13 -3.29 -16.84
CA THR A 83 -3.85 -4.48 -16.03
C THR A 83 -4.87 -4.55 -14.90
N ALA A 84 -5.28 -5.76 -14.52
CA ALA A 84 -6.09 -5.96 -13.33
C ALA A 84 -5.32 -5.49 -12.09
N PHE A 85 -6.04 -4.96 -11.11
CA PHE A 85 -5.50 -4.74 -9.78
C PHE A 85 -5.26 -6.11 -9.12
N ARG A 86 -4.05 -6.33 -8.57
CA ARG A 86 -3.62 -7.63 -8.01
C ARG A 86 -3.26 -7.55 -6.53
N PHE A 87 -3.37 -6.38 -5.92
CA PHE A 87 -2.91 -6.11 -4.56
C PHE A 87 -4.07 -6.03 -3.55
N ASP A 88 -5.17 -6.75 -3.80
CA ASP A 88 -6.35 -6.79 -2.94
C ASP A 88 -6.01 -7.05 -1.48
N HIS A 89 -5.23 -8.11 -1.20
CA HIS A 89 -4.85 -8.45 0.17
C HIS A 89 -4.01 -7.34 0.82
N CYS A 90 -3.07 -6.74 0.07
CA CYS A 90 -2.25 -5.65 0.58
C CYS A 90 -3.11 -4.41 0.88
N TRP A 91 -4.02 -4.05 -0.02
CA TRP A 91 -4.94 -2.94 0.16
C TRP A 91 -5.85 -3.15 1.37
N ASN A 92 -6.44 -4.34 1.54
CA ASN A 92 -7.29 -4.66 2.69
C ASN A 92 -6.54 -4.47 4.02
N TYR A 93 -5.28 -4.91 4.09
CA TYR A 93 -4.45 -4.73 5.29
C TYR A 93 -4.14 -3.25 5.56
N LEU A 94 -3.86 -2.48 4.50
CA LEU A 94 -3.60 -1.04 4.60
C LEU A 94 -4.86 -0.26 4.98
N GLU A 95 -6.01 -0.63 4.44
CA GLU A 95 -7.29 0.00 4.75
C GLU A 95 -7.71 -0.30 6.19
N ALA A 96 -7.59 -1.54 6.64
CA ALA A 96 -7.86 -1.92 8.02
C ALA A 96 -6.99 -1.13 9.01
N SER A 97 -5.69 -1.04 8.77
CA SER A 97 -4.79 -0.26 9.63
C SER A 97 -5.11 1.24 9.61
N THR A 98 -5.47 1.81 8.46
CA THR A 98 -5.87 3.22 8.34
C THR A 98 -7.21 3.50 9.02
N LYS A 99 -8.20 2.61 8.87
CA LYS A 99 -9.50 2.68 9.57
C LYS A 99 -9.29 2.65 11.08
N MET A 100 -8.43 1.76 11.59
CA MET A 100 -8.08 1.68 13.02
C MET A 100 -7.49 2.99 13.52
N VAL A 101 -6.46 3.54 12.85
CA VAL A 101 -5.86 4.84 13.24
C VAL A 101 -6.88 5.97 13.26
N ARG A 102 -7.78 6.02 12.27
CA ARG A 102 -8.85 7.05 12.22
C ARG A 102 -9.85 6.93 13.36
N ILE A 103 -10.17 5.72 13.82
CA ILE A 103 -11.07 5.50 14.96
C ILE A 103 -10.40 5.99 16.25
N TYR A 104 -9.14 5.61 16.48
CA TYR A 104 -8.41 6.04 17.68
C TYR A 104 -8.19 7.55 17.75
N CYS A 105 -7.85 8.20 16.63
CA CYS A 105 -7.65 9.66 16.60
C CYS A 105 -8.95 10.48 16.73
N LYS A 106 -10.13 9.90 16.51
CA LYS A 106 -11.42 10.57 16.73
C LYS A 106 -11.95 10.41 18.16
N ALA A 107 -11.37 9.49 18.93
CA ALA A 107 -11.77 9.19 20.30
C ALA A 107 -10.91 9.90 21.36
N SER A 108 -9.92 10.70 20.94
CA SER A 108 -9.09 11.57 21.78
C SER A 108 -9.44 13.04 21.53
#